data_AF-A0A2V1B6A8-F1
#
_entry.id   AF-A0A2V1B6A8-F1
#
_cell.length_a   1.000
_cell.length_b   1.000
_cell.length_c   1.000
_cell.angle_alpha   90.00
_cell.angle_beta   90.00
_cell.angle_gamma   90.00
#
_symmetry.space_group_name_H-M   'P 1'
#
loop_
_entity.id
_entity.type
_entity.pdbx_description
1 polymer ?
#
loop_
_entity_poly.entity_id
_entity_poly.type
_entity_poly.pdbx_seq_one_letter_code
_entity_poly.pdbx_strand_id
1 'polypeptide(L)'
;YIFINLNSAKIYVFINKSFANNKNLSLQIGFVLAIGSETEKSTSFTFSNNIIYASFIKYKKVTRAVLVLELYIIIAGVDMLIFLATTANIITNKLGFPKLPTIVCTDSLFFLRMYY
;
A
#
# COMPACT_ATOMS: atom_id res chain seq x y z
N TYR A 1 -7.15 18.29 -1.28
CA TYR A 1 -7.95 17.30 -0.53
C TYR A 1 -9.36 17.31 -1.08
N ILE A 2 -9.86 16.15 -1.48
CA ILE A 2 -11.22 15.97 -2.01
C ILE A 2 -12.11 15.43 -0.88
N PHE A 3 -13.39 15.79 -0.84
CA PHE A 3 -14.33 15.21 0.12
C PHE A 3 -14.58 13.74 -0.23
N ILE A 4 -14.34 12.83 0.71
CA ILE A 4 -14.51 11.39 0.52
C ILE A 4 -15.58 10.91 1.49
N ASN A 5 -16.60 10.24 0.95
CA ASN A 5 -17.62 9.60 1.78
C ASN A 5 -17.04 8.32 2.40
N LEU A 6 -16.73 8.39 3.70
CA LEU A 6 -16.16 7.26 4.43
C LEU A 6 -17.13 6.07 4.56
N ASN A 7 -18.44 6.23 4.36
CA ASN A 7 -19.37 5.10 4.41
C ASN A 7 -19.19 4.11 3.25
N SER A 8 -18.67 4.58 2.11
CA SER A 8 -18.43 3.75 0.91
C SER A 8 -16.96 3.73 0.49
N ALA A 9 -16.08 4.37 1.25
CA ALA A 9 -14.67 4.43 0.95
C ALA A 9 -13.99 3.08 1.19
N LYS A 10 -12.85 2.92 0.53
CA LYS A 10 -11.93 1.80 0.73
C LYS A 10 -10.54 2.35 1.06
N ILE A 11 -9.78 1.55 1.80
CA ILE A 11 -8.38 1.78 2.12
C ILE A 11 -7.56 1.11 1.01
N TYR A 12 -6.65 1.86 0.39
CA TYR A 12 -5.71 1.36 -0.60
C TYR A 12 -4.31 1.43 -0.02
N VAL A 13 -3.63 0.29 0.01
CA VAL A 13 -2.23 0.20 0.42
C VAL A 13 -1.41 -0.15 -0.81
N PHE A 14 -0.67 0.83 -1.31
CA PHE A 14 0.27 0.65 -2.41
C PHE A 14 1.63 0.25 -1.85
N ILE A 15 2.15 -0.88 -2.32
CA ILE A 15 3.45 -1.41 -1.95
C ILE A 15 4.28 -1.53 -3.22
N ASN A 16 5.38 -0.79 -3.28
CA ASN A 16 6.28 -0.80 -4.42
C ASN A 16 7.72 -0.96 -3.99
N LYS A 17 8.53 -1.58 -4.84
CA LYS A 17 9.97 -1.67 -4.70
C LYS A 17 10.69 -0.93 -5.81
N SER A 18 11.83 -0.36 -5.50
CA SER A 18 12.74 0.15 -6.51
C SER A 18 14.19 0.06 -6.06
N PHE A 19 15.09 -0.10 -7.02
CA PHE A 19 16.50 0.15 -6.76
C PHE A 19 16.76 1.64 -6.95
N ALA A 20 17.33 2.29 -5.93
CA ALA A 20 17.75 3.67 -6.08
C ALA A 20 18.96 3.73 -7.02
N ASN A 21 18.94 4.70 -7.94
CA ASN A 21 20.04 4.95 -8.86
C ASN A 21 21.20 5.69 -8.15
N ASN A 22 21.81 5.05 -7.16
CA ASN A 22 22.99 5.56 -6.45
C ASN A 22 24.12 4.53 -6.47
N LYS A 23 25.33 4.95 -6.07
CA LYS A 23 26.55 4.12 -6.12
C LYS A 23 26.40 2.76 -5.41
N ASN A 24 25.56 2.69 -4.37
CA ASN A 24 25.34 1.49 -3.58
C ASN A 24 24.15 0.65 -4.07
N LEU A 25 23.44 1.11 -5.12
CA LEU A 25 22.21 0.53 -5.64
C LEU A 25 21.24 0.12 -4.53
N SER A 26 21.08 1.01 -3.54
CA SER A 26 20.29 0.71 -2.35
C SER A 26 18.86 0.36 -2.74
N LEU A 27 18.32 -0.67 -2.12
CA LEU A 27 16.90 -0.99 -2.25
C LEU A 27 16.07 0.08 -1.53
N GLN A 28 14.95 0.47 -2.12
CA GLN A 28 13.91 1.27 -1.51
C GLN A 28 12.57 0.56 -1.63
N ILE A 29 11.84 0.43 -0.52
CA ILE A 29 10.48 -0.08 -0.49
C ILE A 29 9.57 1.08 -0.09
N GLY A 30 8.63 1.41 -0.96
CA GLY A 30 7.65 2.46 -0.77
C GLY A 30 6.30 1.90 -0.33
N PHE A 31 5.68 2.58 0.62
CA PHE A 31 4.35 2.32 1.12
C PHE A 31 3.52 3.60 1.00
N VAL A 32 2.36 3.52 0.35
CA VAL A 32 1.42 4.65 0.30
C VAL A 32 0.04 4.15 0.72
N LEU A 33 -0.50 4.78 1.76
CA LEU A 33 -1.87 4.59 2.19
C LEU A 33 -2.72 5.72 1.61
N ALA A 34 -3.72 5.35 0.83
CA ALA A 34 -4.76 6.25 0.37
C ALA A 34 -6.12 5.76 0.84
N ILE A 35 -7.02 6.68 1.15
CA ILE A 35 -8.45 6.37 1.28
C ILE A 35 -9.14 6.98 0.08
N GLY A 36 -10.08 6.25 -0.51
CA GLY A 36 -10.79 6.73 -1.68
C GLY A 36 -11.99 5.90 -2.05
N SER A 37 -12.73 6.41 -3.02
CA SER A 37 -13.86 5.73 -3.64
C SER A 37 -13.60 5.58 -5.13
N GLU A 38 -13.99 4.44 -5.68
CA GLU A 38 -13.99 4.19 -7.12
C GLU A 38 -15.34 4.58 -7.70
N THR A 39 -15.32 5.25 -8.85
CA THR A 39 -16.49 5.35 -9.72
C THR A 39 -16.21 4.56 -10.99
N GLU A 40 -16.96 3.47 -11.18
CA GLU A 40 -16.86 2.63 -12.36
C GLU A 40 -17.44 3.35 -13.58
N LYS A 41 -16.71 3.26 -14.69
CA LYS A 41 -17.17 3.50 -16.06
C LYS A 41 -16.99 2.19 -16.82
N SER A 42 -17.65 2.05 -17.97
CA SER A 42 -17.71 0.80 -18.76
C SER A 42 -16.36 0.11 -19.03
N THR A 43 -15.25 0.85 -19.08
CA THR A 43 -13.91 0.31 -19.36
C THR A 43 -12.81 0.82 -18.43
N SER A 44 -13.15 1.68 -17.45
CA SER A 44 -12.18 2.32 -16.56
C SER A 44 -12.84 2.73 -15.26
N PHE A 45 -12.05 2.92 -14.20
CA PHE A 45 -12.55 3.51 -12.97
C PHE A 45 -11.83 4.83 -12.72
N THR A 46 -12.55 5.78 -12.13
CA THR A 46 -11.92 6.99 -11.60
C THR A 46 -11.71 6.79 -10.10
N PHE A 47 -10.46 6.87 -9.65
CA PHE A 47 -10.12 6.72 -8.24
C PHE A 47 -9.98 8.09 -7.57
N SER A 48 -11.04 8.54 -6.91
CA SER A 48 -11.03 9.77 -6.12
C SER A 48 -10.50 9.44 -4.74
N ASN A 49 -9.29 9.91 -4.43
CA ASN A 49 -8.57 9.53 -3.22
C ASN A 49 -7.90 10.71 -2.52
N ASN A 50 -7.56 10.48 -1.26
CA ASN A 50 -6.64 11.30 -0.49
C ASN A 50 -5.54 10.38 0.06
N ILE A 51 -4.28 10.78 -0.13
CA ILE A 51 -3.13 10.13 0.49
C ILE A 51 -3.10 10.54 1.97
N ILE A 52 -3.13 9.55 2.85
CA ILE A 52 -3.12 9.75 4.31
C ILE A 52 -1.71 9.57 4.86
N TYR A 53 -0.97 8.61 4.29
CA TYR A 53 0.35 8.28 4.77
C TYR A 53 1.23 7.79 3.63
N ALA A 54 2.50 8.16 3.66
CA ALA A 54 3.51 7.63 2.76
C ALA A 54 4.80 7.37 3.55
N SER A 55 5.44 6.25 3.30
CA SER A 55 6.71 5.86 3.91
C SER A 55 7.62 5.20 2.90
N PHE A 56 8.92 5.42 3.06
CA PHE A 56 9.94 4.86 2.19
C PHE A 56 11.07 4.30 3.04
N ILE A 57 11.23 2.99 3.01
CA ILE A 57 12.29 2.31 3.76
C ILE A 57 13.45 2.03 2.80
N LYS A 58 14.64 2.49 3.18
CA LYS A 58 15.86 2.35 2.36
C LYS A 58 16.82 1.35 2.99
N TYR A 59 17.27 0.37 2.22
CA TYR A 59 18.23 -0.66 2.63
C TYR A 59 19.57 -0.46 1.90
N LYS A 60 20.65 -0.29 2.68
CA LYS A 60 21.96 0.18 2.20
C LYS A 60 22.76 -0.87 1.41
N LYS A 61 22.50 -2.17 1.62
CA LYS A 61 23.18 -3.29 0.94
C LYS A 61 22.17 -4.41 0.73
N VAL A 62 21.70 -4.56 -0.49
CA VAL A 62 20.87 -5.69 -0.88
C VAL A 62 21.50 -6.31 -2.11
N THR A 63 21.70 -7.62 -2.07
CA THR A 63 22.12 -8.42 -3.23
C THR A 63 21.11 -8.16 -4.35
N ARG A 64 21.55 -7.89 -5.59
CA ARG A 64 20.67 -7.59 -6.75
C ARG A 64 19.88 -8.82 -7.24
N ALA A 65 19.44 -9.69 -6.35
CA ALA A 65 18.57 -10.82 -6.67
C ALA A 65 17.12 -10.37 -6.57
N VAL A 66 16.38 -10.53 -7.67
CA VAL A 66 14.93 -10.25 -7.73
C VAL A 66 14.19 -11.02 -6.63
N LEU A 67 14.56 -12.27 -6.38
CA LEU A 67 13.95 -13.11 -5.35
C LEU A 67 14.13 -12.58 -3.92
N VAL A 68 15.34 -12.10 -3.58
CA VAL A 68 15.60 -11.53 -2.25
C VAL A 68 14.74 -10.30 -2.03
N LEU A 69 14.57 -9.50 -3.07
CA LEU A 69 13.73 -8.33 -3.05
C LEU A 69 12.24 -8.67 -2.89
N GLU A 70 11.73 -9.70 -3.56
CA GLU A 70 10.38 -10.22 -3.30
C GLU A 70 10.18 -10.61 -1.82
N LEU A 71 11.16 -11.28 -1.23
CA LEU A 71 11.09 -11.67 0.19
C LEU A 71 11.04 -10.45 1.12
N TYR A 72 11.85 -9.41 0.85
CA TYR A 72 11.84 -8.19 1.64
C TYR A 72 10.50 -7.45 1.56
N ILE A 73 9.86 -7.41 0.39
CA ILE A 73 8.52 -6.81 0.26
C ILE A 73 7.50 -7.63 1.03
N ILE A 74 7.57 -8.96 0.97
CA ILE A 74 6.62 -9.81 1.71
C ILE A 74 6.72 -9.50 3.20
N ILE A 75 7.92 -9.55 3.77
CA ILE A 75 8.11 -9.32 5.21
C ILE A 75 7.68 -7.90 5.59
N ALA A 76 8.29 -6.88 4.99
CA ALA A 76 8.02 -5.49 5.35
C ALA A 76 6.59 -5.05 4.96
N GLY A 77 6.05 -5.61 3.88
CA GLY A 77 4.75 -5.24 3.34
C GLY A 77 3.59 -5.86 4.08
N VAL A 78 3.70 -7.10 4.55
CA VAL A 78 2.68 -7.72 5.43
C VAL A 78 2.56 -6.92 6.72
N ASP A 79 3.69 -6.62 7.38
CA ASP A 79 3.70 -5.88 8.65
C ASP A 79 3.11 -4.47 8.49
N MET A 80 3.54 -3.74 7.46
CA MET A 80 3.02 -2.40 7.17
C MET A 80 1.55 -2.42 6.76
N LEU A 81 1.11 -3.41 5.99
CA LEU A 81 -0.29 -3.57 5.61
C LEU A 81 -1.17 -3.78 6.84
N ILE A 82 -0.78 -4.70 7.73
CA ILE A 82 -1.51 -4.96 8.98
C ILE A 82 -1.54 -3.69 9.83
N PHE A 83 -0.40 -3.04 10.02
CA PHE A 83 -0.31 -1.79 10.80
C PHE A 83 -1.22 -0.69 10.23
N LEU A 84 -1.17 -0.42 8.92
CA LEU A 84 -1.96 0.63 8.28
C LEU A 84 -3.46 0.30 8.30
N ALA A 85 -3.85 -0.92 7.94
CA ALA A 85 -5.24 -1.34 7.91
C ALA A 85 -5.87 -1.33 9.31
N THR A 86 -5.15 -1.83 10.32
CA THR A 86 -5.64 -1.82 11.71
C THR A 86 -5.75 -0.40 12.26
N THR A 87 -4.74 0.44 12.03
CA THR A 87 -4.75 1.84 12.48
C THR A 87 -5.92 2.60 11.84
N ALA A 88 -6.10 2.48 10.53
CA ALA A 88 -7.21 3.11 9.83
C ALA A 88 -8.57 2.62 10.35
N ASN A 89 -8.73 1.31 10.59
CA ASN A 89 -9.97 0.75 11.16
C ASN A 89 -10.24 1.21 12.59
N ILE A 90 -9.21 1.37 13.43
CA ILE A 90 -9.37 1.92 14.79
C ILE A 90 -9.85 3.37 14.71
N ILE A 91 -9.30 4.17 13.80
CA ILE A 91 -9.70 5.56 13.59
C ILE A 91 -11.13 5.65 13.08
N THR A 92 -11.50 4.88 12.06
CA THR A 92 -12.86 4.92 11.50
C THR A 92 -13.90 4.45 12.50
N ASN A 93 -13.59 3.41 13.29
CA ASN A 93 -14.47 2.95 14.37
C ASN A 93 -14.68 4.03 15.44
N LYS A 94 -13.61 4.72 15.88
CA LYS A 94 -13.72 5.84 16.82
C LYS A 94 -14.56 7.01 16.30
N LEU A 95 -14.61 7.18 14.97
CA LEU A 95 -15.41 8.21 14.30
C LEU A 95 -16.85 7.74 13.99
N GLY A 96 -17.23 6.51 14.35
CA GLY A 96 -18.56 5.96 14.08
C GLY A 96 -18.78 5.47 12.65
N PHE A 97 -17.72 5.31 11.86
CA PHE A 97 -17.77 4.81 10.49
C PHE A 97 -17.61 3.27 10.45
N PRO A 98 -18.18 2.60 9.44
CA PRO A 98 -17.99 1.17 9.26
C PRO A 98 -16.52 0.83 9.02
N LYS A 99 -16.18 -0.45 9.24
CA LYS A 99 -14.87 -0.99 8.88
C LYS A 99 -14.68 -0.86 7.36
N LEU A 100 -13.61 -0.19 6.96
CA LEU A 100 -13.35 0.04 5.53
C LEU A 100 -12.69 -1.19 4.91
N PRO A 101 -13.14 -1.62 3.71
CA PRO A 101 -12.43 -2.64 2.95
C PRO A 101 -11.00 -2.19 2.67
N THR A 102 -10.03 -3.10 2.81
CA THR A 102 -8.63 -2.83 2.47
C THR A 102 -8.27 -3.54 1.17
N ILE A 103 -7.78 -2.78 0.20
CA ILE A 103 -7.28 -3.24 -1.09
C ILE A 103 -5.76 -3.06 -1.09
N VAL A 104 -5.05 -4.13 -1.43
CA VAL A 104 -3.60 -4.11 -1.57
C VAL A 104 -3.23 -4.00 -3.04
N CYS A 105 -2.41 -3.01 -3.36
CA CYS A 105 -1.91 -2.79 -4.71
C CYS A 105 -0.40 -2.98 -4.71
N THR A 106 0.10 -4.00 -5.41
CA THR A 106 1.52 -4.26 -5.53
C THR A 106 1.87 -4.80 -6.92
N ASP A 107 3.08 -4.51 -7.37
CA ASP A 107 3.69 -5.07 -8.57
C ASP A 107 4.37 -6.42 -8.31
N SER A 108 4.42 -6.85 -7.05
CA SER A 108 4.99 -8.15 -6.65
C SER A 108 3.99 -9.29 -6.83
N LEU A 109 4.22 -10.12 -7.84
CA LEU A 109 3.47 -11.37 -8.03
C LEU A 109 3.64 -12.32 -6.84
N PHE A 110 4.83 -12.34 -6.24
CA PHE A 110 5.14 -13.19 -5.08
C PHE A 110 4.33 -12.78 -3.85
N PHE A 111 4.17 -11.47 -3.63
CA PHE A 111 3.33 -10.96 -2.56
C PHE A 111 1.87 -11.36 -2.76
N LEU A 112 1.32 -11.17 -3.96
CA LEU A 112 -0.06 -11.56 -4.28
C LEU A 112 -0.32 -13.06 -4.06
N ARG A 113 0.62 -13.92 -4.46
CA ARG A 113 0.54 -15.37 -4.27
C ARG A 113 0.55 -15.86 -2.82
N MET A 114 0.92 -15.04 -1.84
CA MET A 114 0.81 -15.43 -0.43
C MET A 114 -0.62 -15.31 0.11
N TYR A 115 -1.46 -14.49 -0.53
CA TYR A 115 -2.82 -14.17 -0.06
C TYR A 115 -3.92 -14.88 -0.85
N TYR A 116 -3.58 -15.59 -1.92
CA TYR A 116 -4.46 -16.43 -2.75
C TYR A 116 -3.93 -17.86 -2.81
#